data_AF-A0A0B5HD26-F1
#
_entry.id   AF-A0A0B5HD26-F1
#
_cell.length_a   1.000
_cell.length_b   1.000
_cell.length_c   1.000
_cell.angle_alpha   90.00
_cell.angle_beta   90.00
_cell.angle_gamma   90.00
#
_symmetry.space_group_name_H-M   'P 1'
#
loop_
_entity.id
_entity.type
_entity.pdbx_description
1 polymer ?
#
loop_
_entity_poly.entity_id
_entity_poly.type
_entity_poly.pdbx_seq_one_letter_code
_entity_poly.pdbx_strand_id
1 'polypeptide(L)'
;MAESIVLAQKVHEEVEELQSRISGKQWKDYTRNSFIYNLTQTISSLEETAALLEELQLNFEGQALNGPDIGKHSKELGELISLLKRNQKMEESRLQRARERGIAELGDETGSKELYSELEQKVLGMLLKTRYALERVDLFLRKKEARPFMESSHKRNILELLEQKEDEFQNLKHRYEELRNKSLVGRLEEGTSSDLEMELQELSRNLERHSTLLEKELDSNRKSVEMLLASQQELDGRIKATEELTSQFMKKALEVILMLKKERDYAKKIVLDIEHETLQLRRTYSKELLDLEHEKENAKTEAFNKFKKSIVEMQKDLEEKTSLLKHLREILSEKEKKIQKLQETKSTGKKKKNKK
;
A
#
# COMPACT_ATOMS: atom_id res chain seq x y z
N MET A 1 3.94 69.05 28.44
CA MET A 1 2.94 69.55 27.46
C MET A 1 3.54 69.73 26.06
N ALA A 2 4.55 70.58 25.84
CA ALA A 2 5.22 70.71 24.52
C ALA A 2 5.81 69.37 24.02
N GLU A 3 6.42 68.59 24.91
CA GLU A 3 6.98 67.26 24.58
C GLU A 3 5.91 66.24 24.16
N SER A 4 4.72 66.27 24.78
CA SER A 4 3.61 65.36 24.44
C SER A 4 3.00 65.67 23.06
N ILE A 5 3.02 66.94 22.64
CA ILE A 5 2.57 67.35 21.30
C ILE A 5 3.58 66.90 20.24
N VAL A 6 4.88 67.12 20.50
CA VAL A 6 5.95 66.67 19.60
C VAL A 6 5.96 65.16 19.44
N LEU A 7 5.73 64.40 20.51
CA LEU A 7 5.62 62.95 20.46
C LEU A 7 4.39 62.48 19.68
N ALA A 8 3.21 63.10 19.89
CA ALA A 8 2.01 62.76 19.13
C ALA A 8 2.18 63.02 17.62
N GLN A 9 2.85 64.11 17.24
CA GLN A 9 3.19 64.42 15.85
C GLN A 9 4.13 63.39 15.24
N LYS A 10 5.18 62.96 15.98
CA LYS A 10 6.08 61.89 15.52
C LYS A 10 5.37 60.57 15.29
N VAL A 11 4.44 60.18 16.16
CA VAL A 11 3.64 58.95 15.93
C VAL A 11 2.74 59.12 14.71
N HIS A 12 2.20 60.32 14.47
CA HIS A 12 1.38 60.57 13.28
C HIS A 12 2.19 60.40 11.99
N GLU A 13 3.38 60.98 11.93
CA GLU A 13 4.30 60.89 10.79
C GLU A 13 4.70 59.43 10.51
N GLU A 14 5.07 58.67 11.54
CA GLU A 14 5.42 57.24 11.41
C GLU A 14 4.24 56.38 10.94
N VAL A 15 3.04 56.62 11.45
CA VAL A 15 1.83 55.88 11.04
C VAL A 15 1.46 56.20 9.60
N GLU A 16 1.56 57.46 9.16
CA GLU A 16 1.29 57.87 7.78
C GLU A 16 2.33 57.31 6.81
N GLU A 17 3.62 57.34 7.18
CA GLU A 17 4.68 56.77 6.37
C GLU A 17 4.51 55.25 6.22
N LEU A 18 4.22 54.54 7.31
CA LEU A 18 3.97 53.11 7.30
C LEU A 18 2.72 52.74 6.47
N GLN A 19 1.62 53.51 6.62
CA GLN A 19 0.40 53.30 5.86
C GLN A 19 0.64 53.51 4.35
N SER A 20 1.40 54.52 3.97
CA SER A 20 1.75 54.80 2.57
C SER A 20 2.59 53.68 1.95
N ARG A 21 3.56 53.13 2.70
CA ARG A 21 4.40 52.01 2.26
C ARG A 21 3.60 50.73 2.05
N ILE A 22 2.69 50.41 2.96
CA ILE A 22 1.86 49.20 2.87
C ILE A 22 0.85 49.33 1.73
N SER A 23 0.23 50.49 1.57
CA SER A 23 -0.79 50.73 0.54
C SER A 23 -0.23 50.82 -0.88
N GLY A 24 1.09 51.02 -1.04
CA GLY A 24 1.73 51.18 -2.35
C GLY A 24 1.77 49.92 -3.21
N LYS A 25 1.77 48.72 -2.60
CA LYS A 25 1.70 47.44 -3.31
C LYS A 25 1.09 46.36 -2.43
N GLN A 26 0.06 45.69 -2.97
CA GLN A 26 -0.66 44.63 -2.27
C GLN A 26 0.25 43.47 -1.91
N TRP A 27 0.12 42.97 -0.69
CA TRP A 27 1.03 41.96 -0.14
C TRP A 27 0.85 40.59 -0.80
N LYS A 28 -0.32 40.33 -1.39
CA LYS A 28 -0.61 39.13 -2.18
C LYS A 28 0.27 38.99 -3.43
N ASP A 29 0.81 40.10 -3.93
CA ASP A 29 1.62 40.17 -5.16
C ASP A 29 3.13 40.11 -4.85
N TYR A 30 3.51 39.91 -3.59
CA TYR A 30 4.89 39.69 -3.20
C TYR A 30 5.30 38.24 -3.41
N THR A 31 6.51 38.06 -3.93
CA THR A 31 7.22 36.78 -3.81
C THR A 31 7.59 36.57 -2.34
N ARG A 32 7.68 35.31 -1.89
CA ARG A 32 7.99 34.97 -0.49
C ARG A 32 9.21 35.71 0.10
N ASN A 33 10.29 35.87 -0.68
CA ASN A 33 11.47 36.64 -0.25
C ASN A 33 11.15 38.14 -0.05
N SER A 34 10.42 38.73 -1.00
CA SER A 34 10.02 40.13 -0.91
C SER A 34 9.01 40.37 0.22
N PHE A 35 8.14 39.39 0.49
CA PHE A 35 7.20 39.42 1.61
C PHE A 35 7.95 39.42 2.95
N ILE A 36 8.91 38.50 3.15
CA ILE A 36 9.71 38.46 4.39
C ILE A 36 10.46 39.78 4.61
N TYR A 37 11.08 40.34 3.56
CA TYR A 37 11.77 41.63 3.65
C TYR A 37 10.84 42.78 4.06
N ASN A 38 9.69 42.90 3.40
CA ASN A 38 8.70 43.94 3.71
C ASN A 38 8.08 43.75 5.11
N LEU A 39 7.81 42.51 5.50
CA LEU A 39 7.28 42.19 6.82
C LEU A 39 8.29 42.56 7.92
N THR A 40 9.60 42.35 7.69
CA THR A 40 10.66 42.73 8.62
C THR A 40 10.69 44.25 8.84
N GLN A 41 10.62 45.03 7.76
CA GLN A 41 10.56 46.50 7.84
C GLN A 41 9.28 46.96 8.53
N THR A 42 8.14 46.35 8.21
CA THR A 42 6.85 46.69 8.81
C THR A 42 6.83 46.40 10.31
N ILE A 43 7.43 45.28 10.74
CA ILE A 43 7.56 44.93 12.16
C ILE A 43 8.43 45.98 12.88
N SER A 44 9.56 46.38 12.31
CA SER A 44 10.44 47.40 12.90
C SER A 44 9.71 48.72 13.14
N SER A 45 9.01 49.23 12.12
CA SER A 45 8.25 50.47 12.25
C SER A 45 7.06 50.34 13.21
N LEU A 46 6.40 49.17 13.26
CA LEU A 46 5.35 48.93 14.26
C LEU A 46 5.91 48.93 15.69
N GLU A 47 7.11 48.38 15.91
CA GLU A 47 7.79 48.42 17.21
C GLU A 47 8.17 49.83 17.63
N GLU A 48 8.63 50.65 16.69
CA GLU A 48 8.92 52.07 16.93
C GLU A 48 7.64 52.84 17.29
N THR A 49 6.53 52.61 16.57
CA THR A 49 5.24 53.23 16.93
C THR A 49 4.73 52.76 18.30
N ALA A 50 4.94 51.49 18.67
CA ALA A 50 4.57 50.97 19.98
C ALA A 50 5.34 51.68 21.10
N ALA A 51 6.66 51.81 20.95
CA ALA A 51 7.52 52.48 21.91
C ALA A 51 7.13 53.95 22.11
N LEU A 52 6.85 54.67 21.02
CA LEU A 52 6.41 56.06 21.09
C LEU A 52 5.04 56.22 21.77
N LEU A 53 4.12 55.26 21.59
CA LEU A 53 2.82 55.25 22.28
C LEU A 53 2.96 54.95 23.78
N GLU A 54 3.88 54.07 24.17
CA GLU A 54 4.22 53.82 25.58
C GLU A 54 4.85 55.06 26.23
N GLU A 55 5.77 55.74 25.55
CA GLU A 55 6.34 57.02 26.01
C GLU A 55 5.28 58.12 26.16
N LEU A 56 4.31 58.19 25.23
CA LEU A 56 3.17 59.10 25.33
C LEU A 56 2.30 58.78 26.55
N GLN A 57 2.02 57.50 26.81
CA GLN A 57 1.24 57.07 27.96
C GLN A 57 1.95 57.39 29.28
N LEU A 58 3.25 57.10 29.39
CA LEU A 58 4.06 57.42 30.56
C LEU A 58 4.08 58.93 30.85
N ASN A 59 4.09 59.76 29.80
CA ASN A 59 3.99 61.21 29.94
C ASN A 59 2.62 61.69 30.44
N PHE A 60 1.53 60.98 30.11
CA PHE A 60 0.20 61.29 30.65
C PHE A 60 0.06 60.86 32.12
N GLU A 61 0.60 59.69 32.47
CA GLU A 61 0.60 59.16 33.84
C GLU A 61 1.50 60.00 34.76
N GLY A 62 2.70 60.39 34.30
CA GLY A 62 3.65 61.23 35.06
C GLY A 62 3.19 62.66 35.29
N GLN A 63 2.27 63.19 34.47
CA GLN A 63 1.69 64.52 34.62
C GLN A 63 0.33 64.52 35.37
N ALA A 64 -0.10 63.37 35.93
CA ALA A 64 -1.40 63.16 36.59
C ALA A 64 -2.59 63.65 35.72
N LEU A 65 -2.46 63.51 34.41
CA LEU A 65 -3.51 63.89 33.46
C LEU A 65 -4.41 62.66 33.25
N ASN A 66 -5.70 62.78 33.55
CA ASN A 66 -6.71 61.81 33.08
C ASN A 66 -6.85 61.91 31.55
N GLY A 67 -5.85 61.41 30.82
CA GLY A 67 -5.78 61.35 29.38
C GLY A 67 -6.54 60.14 28.81
N PRO A 68 -6.71 60.07 27.47
CA PRO A 68 -7.25 58.88 26.84
C PRO A 68 -6.39 57.63 27.13
N ASP A 69 -7.02 56.50 27.42
CA ASP A 69 -6.36 55.21 27.68
C ASP A 69 -5.78 54.63 26.38
N ILE A 70 -4.49 54.87 26.15
CA ILE A 70 -3.71 54.35 25.01
C ILE A 70 -3.14 52.96 25.34
N GLY A 71 -3.10 52.56 26.62
CA GLY A 71 -2.43 51.34 27.06
C GLY A 71 -3.10 50.06 26.57
N LYS A 72 -4.43 50.08 26.41
CA LYS A 72 -5.14 48.97 25.74
C LYS A 72 -4.75 48.85 24.27
N HIS A 73 -4.62 49.98 23.57
CA HIS A 73 -4.23 50.01 22.16
C HIS A 73 -2.77 49.58 21.96
N SER A 74 -1.85 50.00 22.85
CA SER A 74 -0.46 49.54 22.85
C SER A 74 -0.36 48.01 23.03
N LYS A 75 -1.16 47.42 23.93
CA LYS A 75 -1.23 45.96 24.11
C LYS A 75 -1.74 45.23 22.86
N GLU A 76 -2.83 45.72 22.24
CA GLU A 76 -3.34 45.17 20.98
C GLU A 76 -2.29 45.23 19.86
N LEU A 77 -1.51 46.31 19.80
CA LEU A 77 -0.44 46.48 18.83
C LEU A 77 0.75 45.55 19.11
N GLY A 78 1.11 45.32 20.38
CA GLY A 78 2.09 44.32 20.79
C GLY A 78 1.69 42.88 20.47
N GLU A 79 0.41 42.54 20.63
CA GLU A 79 -0.13 41.23 20.21
C GLU A 79 -0.02 41.03 18.69
N LEU A 80 -0.35 42.05 17.90
CA LEU A 80 -0.19 42.02 16.45
C LEU A 80 1.29 41.84 16.05
N ILE A 81 2.22 42.60 16.64
CA ILE A 81 3.67 42.46 16.39
C ILE A 81 4.12 41.02 16.67
N SER A 82 3.66 40.42 17.77
CA SER A 82 3.99 39.04 18.13
C SER A 82 3.50 38.03 17.08
N LEU A 83 2.31 38.26 16.52
CA LEU A 83 1.72 37.44 15.45
C LEU A 83 2.52 37.58 14.15
N LEU A 84 2.89 38.80 13.77
CA LEU A 84 3.70 39.07 12.57
C LEU A 84 5.10 38.41 12.70
N LYS A 85 5.76 38.50 13.86
CA LYS A 85 7.04 37.82 14.12
C LYS A 85 6.94 36.29 14.03
N ARG A 86 5.84 35.70 14.50
CA ARG A 86 5.60 34.24 14.36
C ARG A 86 5.46 33.85 12.90
N ASN A 87 4.70 34.62 12.12
CA ASN A 87 4.52 34.37 10.69
C ASN A 87 5.80 34.58 9.88
N GLN A 88 6.60 35.59 10.23
CA GLN A 88 7.93 35.79 9.67
C GLN A 88 8.81 34.56 9.86
N LYS A 89 8.94 34.07 11.11
CA LYS A 89 9.73 32.87 11.43
C LYS A 89 9.24 31.62 10.70
N MET A 90 7.93 31.49 10.52
CA MET A 90 7.33 30.37 9.76
C MET A 90 7.75 30.41 8.29
N GLU A 91 7.64 31.56 7.63
CA GLU A 91 8.02 31.72 6.22
C GLU A 91 9.54 31.61 6.02
N GLU A 92 10.35 32.16 6.94
CA GLU A 92 11.81 31.98 6.95
C GLU A 92 12.21 30.50 7.10
N SER A 93 11.56 29.76 8.01
CA SER A 93 11.84 28.33 8.21
C SER A 93 11.46 27.47 7.00
N ARG A 94 10.37 27.83 6.30
CA ARG A 94 9.95 27.19 5.05
C ARG A 94 10.96 27.46 3.94
N LEU A 95 11.46 28.69 3.86
CA LEU A 95 12.47 29.09 2.91
C LEU A 95 13.84 28.43 3.18
N GLN A 96 14.21 28.24 4.44
CA GLN A 96 15.44 27.53 4.82
C GLN A 96 15.38 26.04 4.44
N ARG A 97 14.26 25.36 4.74
CA ARG A 97 14.01 23.96 4.33
C ARG A 97 14.01 23.77 2.82
N ALA A 98 13.59 24.79 2.07
CA ALA A 98 13.63 24.81 0.61
C ALA A 98 15.06 24.82 0.08
N ARG A 99 15.89 25.71 0.63
CA ARG A 99 17.30 25.88 0.27
C ARG A 99 18.11 24.61 0.57
N GLU A 100 17.86 23.99 1.72
CA GLU A 100 18.49 22.71 2.11
C GLU A 100 18.16 21.55 1.17
N ARG A 101 17.02 21.61 0.46
CA ARG A 101 16.57 20.58 -0.51
C ARG A 101 16.96 20.90 -1.95
N GLY A 102 17.67 22.00 -2.21
CA GLY A 102 18.07 22.41 -3.57
C GLY A 102 16.91 22.85 -4.48
N ILE A 103 15.76 23.19 -3.91
CA ILE A 103 14.59 23.68 -4.66
C ILE A 103 14.69 25.20 -4.71
N ALA A 104 15.06 25.75 -5.88
CA ALA A 104 15.24 27.19 -6.07
C ALA A 104 13.92 27.99 -5.99
N GLU A 105 12.80 27.35 -6.30
CA GLU A 105 11.47 27.95 -6.28
C GLU A 105 10.48 26.95 -5.67
N LEU A 106 10.10 27.14 -4.40
CA LEU A 106 8.80 26.60 -3.99
C LEU A 106 7.77 27.43 -4.73
N GLY A 107 6.97 26.78 -5.57
CA GLY A 107 5.80 27.42 -6.17
C GLY A 107 5.01 28.18 -5.12
N ASP A 108 4.62 29.41 -5.47
CA ASP A 108 3.73 30.23 -4.67
C ASP A 108 2.37 29.51 -4.57
N GLU A 109 2.23 28.64 -3.57
CA GLU A 109 0.97 27.99 -3.26
C GLU A 109 -0.08 29.07 -3.00
N THR A 110 -1.24 28.94 -3.65
CA THR A 110 -2.38 29.87 -3.56
C THR A 110 -2.75 30.22 -2.12
N GLY A 111 -2.61 29.29 -1.17
CA GLY A 111 -2.86 29.53 0.25
C GLY A 111 -1.90 30.49 0.95
N SER A 112 -0.71 30.76 0.38
CA SER A 112 0.23 31.75 0.94
C SER A 112 -0.16 33.20 0.59
N LYS A 113 -0.83 33.42 -0.55
CA LYS A 113 -1.23 34.76 -1.01
C LYS A 113 -2.44 35.31 -0.25
N GLU A 114 -3.39 34.44 0.09
CA GLU A 114 -4.54 34.81 0.92
C GLU A 114 -4.07 35.23 2.33
N LEU A 115 -3.14 34.45 2.91
CA LEU A 115 -2.56 34.77 4.22
C LEU A 115 -1.82 36.12 4.22
N TYR A 116 -1.10 36.46 3.14
CA TYR A 116 -0.43 37.76 3.04
C TYR A 116 -1.44 38.91 2.98
N SER A 117 -2.54 38.75 2.24
CA SER A 117 -3.62 39.73 2.18
C SER A 117 -4.34 39.90 3.52
N GLU A 118 -4.55 38.83 4.28
CA GLU A 118 -5.16 38.91 5.61
C GLU A 118 -4.27 39.65 6.61
N LEU A 119 -2.95 39.42 6.55
CA LEU A 119 -1.99 40.12 7.40
C LEU A 119 -1.90 41.60 7.06
N GLU A 120 -1.90 41.94 5.77
CA GLU A 120 -1.97 43.32 5.29
C GLU A 120 -3.19 44.06 5.85
N GLN A 121 -4.37 43.46 5.75
CA GLN A 121 -5.60 44.04 6.28
C GLN A 121 -5.57 44.22 7.80
N LYS A 122 -5.00 43.26 8.54
CA LYS A 122 -4.84 43.36 10.00
C LYS A 122 -3.90 44.51 10.40
N VAL A 123 -2.81 44.70 9.66
CA VAL A 123 -1.89 45.83 9.90
C VAL A 123 -2.58 47.15 9.58
N LEU A 124 -3.20 47.30 8.42
CA LEU A 124 -3.92 48.53 8.04
C LEU A 124 -5.05 48.87 9.01
N GLY A 125 -5.81 47.87 9.47
CA GLY A 125 -6.85 48.05 10.48
C GLY A 125 -6.30 48.55 11.82
N MET A 126 -5.13 48.06 12.25
CA MET A 126 -4.47 48.55 13.47
C MET A 126 -3.90 49.97 13.31
N LEU A 127 -3.37 50.33 12.14
CA LEU A 127 -2.91 51.70 11.88
C LEU A 127 -4.06 52.71 11.92
N LEU A 128 -5.22 52.36 11.38
CA LEU A 128 -6.43 53.19 11.47
C LEU A 128 -6.88 53.39 12.93
N LYS A 129 -6.88 52.31 13.73
CA LYS A 129 -7.17 52.42 15.17
C LYS A 129 -6.13 53.30 15.89
N THR A 130 -4.86 53.22 15.50
CA THR A 130 -3.77 54.05 16.05
C THR A 130 -3.98 55.52 15.75
N ARG A 131 -4.35 55.85 14.50
CA ARG A 131 -4.71 57.21 14.09
C ARG A 131 -5.88 57.75 14.90
N TYR A 132 -6.93 56.97 15.08
CA TYR A 132 -8.08 57.36 15.90
C TYR A 132 -7.70 57.61 17.37
N ALA A 133 -6.82 56.77 17.94
CA ALA A 133 -6.32 56.98 19.30
C ALA A 133 -5.52 58.29 19.42
N LEU A 134 -4.67 58.60 18.42
CA LEU A 134 -3.91 59.85 18.37
C LEU A 134 -4.81 61.09 18.20
N GLU A 135 -5.84 61.03 17.37
CA GLU A 135 -6.79 62.14 17.23
C GLU A 135 -7.48 62.48 18.57
N ARG A 136 -7.77 61.47 19.39
CA ARG A 136 -8.29 61.69 20.75
C ARG A 136 -7.27 62.34 21.68
N VAL A 137 -6.00 61.99 21.53
CA VAL A 137 -4.88 62.61 22.25
C VAL A 137 -4.75 64.09 21.86
N ASP A 138 -4.78 64.41 20.56
CA ASP A 138 -4.67 65.77 20.07
C ASP A 138 -5.82 66.66 20.53
N LEU A 139 -7.06 66.15 20.48
CA LEU A 139 -8.23 66.86 21.00
C LEU A 139 -8.12 67.13 22.51
N PHE A 140 -7.55 66.19 23.27
CA PHE A 140 -7.31 66.37 24.69
C PHE A 140 -6.26 67.45 24.97
N LEU A 141 -5.15 67.46 24.23
CA LEU A 141 -4.08 68.44 24.35
C LEU A 141 -4.59 69.86 24.02
N ARG A 142 -5.35 70.03 22.93
CA ARG A 142 -5.95 71.32 22.52
C ARG A 142 -6.94 71.89 23.54
N LYS A 143 -7.74 71.03 24.18
CA LYS A 143 -8.70 71.45 25.23
C LYS A 143 -8.02 72.00 26.49
N LYS A 144 -6.76 71.63 26.75
CA LYS A 144 -6.01 72.12 27.91
C LYS A 144 -5.26 73.42 27.64
N GLU A 145 -4.77 73.64 26.43
CA GLU A 145 -4.16 74.92 26.02
C GLU A 145 -5.12 76.11 26.13
N ALA A 146 -6.43 75.88 25.96
CA ALA A 146 -7.46 76.93 26.02
C ALA A 146 -7.83 77.42 27.46
N ARG A 147 -7.28 76.82 28.52
CA ARG A 147 -7.69 77.09 29.93
C ARG A 147 -7.18 78.38 30.63
N PRO A 148 -6.15 79.15 30.20
CA PRO A 148 -5.65 80.28 31.03
C PRO A 148 -6.54 81.55 31.13
N PHE A 149 -7.71 81.63 30.50
CA PHE A 149 -8.49 82.88 30.36
C PHE A 149 -9.65 83.09 31.36
N MET A 150 -9.66 82.41 32.51
CA MET A 150 -10.87 82.21 33.33
C MET A 150 -10.79 82.78 34.76
N GLU A 151 -10.90 84.10 34.97
CA GLU A 151 -10.93 84.69 36.35
C GLU A 151 -12.07 85.68 36.68
N SER A 152 -13.09 85.93 35.84
CA SER A 152 -14.21 86.84 36.20
C SER A 152 -15.55 86.15 36.50
N SER A 153 -16.20 86.55 37.60
CA SER A 153 -17.47 86.01 38.13
C SER A 153 -18.63 85.98 37.12
N HIS A 154 -18.69 86.91 36.16
CA HIS A 154 -19.67 86.87 35.07
C HIS A 154 -19.46 85.70 34.11
N LYS A 155 -18.20 85.31 33.87
CA LYS A 155 -17.90 84.12 33.06
C LYS A 155 -18.14 82.83 33.82
N ARG A 156 -18.09 82.84 35.16
CA ARG A 156 -18.48 81.69 36.00
C ARG A 156 -19.98 81.40 35.88
N ASN A 157 -20.82 82.44 35.88
CA ASN A 157 -22.24 82.28 35.62
C ASN A 157 -22.52 81.86 34.17
N ILE A 158 -21.77 82.38 33.18
CA ILE A 158 -21.87 81.90 31.78
C ILE A 158 -21.38 80.46 31.66
N LEU A 159 -20.37 80.05 32.42
CA LEU A 159 -19.88 78.68 32.46
C LEU A 159 -20.85 77.73 33.13
N GLU A 160 -21.47 78.12 34.24
CA GLU A 160 -22.54 77.31 34.85
C GLU A 160 -23.74 77.20 33.91
N LEU A 161 -24.06 78.27 33.16
CA LEU A 161 -25.11 78.22 32.14
C LEU A 161 -24.69 77.38 30.93
N LEU A 162 -23.43 77.42 30.53
CA LEU A 162 -22.87 76.59 29.46
C LEU A 162 -22.75 75.14 29.92
N GLU A 163 -22.44 74.87 31.18
CA GLU A 163 -22.36 73.53 31.77
C GLU A 163 -23.77 72.94 31.90
N GLN A 164 -24.76 73.74 32.32
CA GLN A 164 -26.18 73.34 32.23
C GLN A 164 -26.63 73.09 30.79
N LYS A 165 -26.20 73.93 29.83
CA LYS A 165 -26.53 73.73 28.40
C LYS A 165 -25.77 72.55 27.81
N GLU A 166 -24.56 72.27 28.26
CA GLU A 166 -23.75 71.12 27.86
C GLU A 166 -24.36 69.86 28.45
N ASP A 167 -24.81 69.86 29.71
CA ASP A 167 -25.55 68.77 30.33
C ASP A 167 -26.89 68.53 29.62
N GLU A 168 -27.63 69.59 29.28
CA GLU A 168 -28.82 69.47 28.43
C GLU A 168 -28.48 68.91 27.05
N PHE A 169 -27.37 69.31 26.45
CA PHE A 169 -26.93 68.84 25.13
C PHE A 169 -26.43 67.39 25.18
N GLN A 170 -25.72 66.99 26.24
CA GLN A 170 -25.29 65.61 26.49
C GLN A 170 -26.51 64.73 26.77
N ASN A 171 -27.48 65.20 27.56
CA ASN A 171 -28.74 64.49 27.77
C ASN A 171 -29.56 64.38 26.47
N LEU A 172 -29.58 65.42 25.64
CA LEU A 172 -30.24 65.40 24.34
C LEU A 172 -29.51 64.48 23.35
N LYS A 173 -28.19 64.49 23.36
CA LYS A 173 -27.34 63.60 22.56
C LYS A 173 -27.48 62.16 23.02
N HIS A 174 -27.53 61.89 24.32
CA HIS A 174 -27.75 60.56 24.86
C HIS A 174 -29.16 60.08 24.55
N ARG A 175 -30.19 60.94 24.64
CA ARG A 175 -31.54 60.64 24.16
C ARG A 175 -31.58 60.41 22.65
N TYR A 176 -30.82 61.16 21.86
CA TYR A 176 -30.71 60.98 20.42
C TYR A 176 -29.95 59.69 20.06
N GLU A 177 -28.90 59.34 20.80
CA GLU A 177 -28.16 58.08 20.66
C GLU A 177 -28.99 56.90 21.13
N GLU A 178 -29.76 57.02 22.20
CA GLU A 178 -30.76 56.02 22.61
C GLU A 178 -31.87 55.90 21.57
N LEU A 179 -32.39 57.01 21.04
CA LEU A 179 -33.36 56.98 19.94
C LEU A 179 -32.74 56.38 18.70
N ARG A 180 -31.48 56.70 18.38
CA ARG A 180 -30.74 56.18 17.23
C ARG A 180 -30.42 54.71 17.40
N ASN A 181 -30.12 54.24 18.62
CA ASN A 181 -29.89 52.83 18.94
C ASN A 181 -31.20 52.03 18.96
N LYS A 182 -32.30 52.62 19.45
CA LYS A 182 -33.66 52.05 19.33
C LYS A 182 -34.17 52.10 17.88
N SER A 183 -33.81 53.14 17.14
CA SER A 183 -34.07 53.34 15.70
C SER A 183 -33.02 52.66 14.82
N LEU A 184 -32.01 51.98 15.37
CA LEU A 184 -31.03 51.23 14.59
C LEU A 184 -31.65 49.92 14.07
N VAL A 185 -32.86 49.58 14.49
CA VAL A 185 -33.73 48.62 13.78
C VAL A 185 -34.53 49.31 12.65
N GLY A 186 -34.71 50.63 12.69
CA GLY A 186 -35.47 51.42 11.69
C GLY A 186 -34.64 52.25 10.69
N ARG A 187 -33.29 52.18 10.74
CA ARG A 187 -32.39 52.81 9.76
C ARG A 187 -31.31 51.86 9.20
N LEU A 188 -31.36 50.58 9.56
CA LEU A 188 -30.53 49.53 8.96
C LEU A 188 -31.22 48.80 7.79
N GLU A 189 -32.44 49.16 7.42
CA GLU A 189 -33.23 48.48 6.38
C GLU A 189 -33.58 49.34 5.15
N GLU A 190 -32.85 50.43 4.90
CA GLU A 190 -32.89 51.08 3.60
C GLU A 190 -31.47 51.19 3.06
N GLY A 191 -30.89 50.04 2.67
CA GLY A 191 -30.24 50.05 1.36
C GLY A 191 -31.29 50.58 0.39
N THR A 192 -30.93 51.56 -0.45
CA THR A 192 -31.93 52.11 -1.37
C THR A 192 -32.57 50.94 -2.14
N SER A 193 -33.84 51.03 -2.55
CA SER A 193 -34.48 49.94 -3.34
C SER A 193 -33.55 49.45 -4.47
N SER A 194 -32.77 50.38 -5.04
CA SER A 194 -31.72 50.12 -6.02
C SER A 194 -30.59 49.19 -5.53
N ASP A 195 -30.11 49.34 -4.29
CA ASP A 195 -29.04 48.51 -3.72
C ASP A 195 -29.54 47.08 -3.46
N LEU A 196 -30.75 46.94 -2.91
CA LEU A 196 -31.39 45.64 -2.70
C LEU A 196 -31.71 44.96 -4.04
N GLU A 197 -32.15 45.71 -5.05
CA GLU A 197 -32.35 45.20 -6.41
C GLU A 197 -31.03 44.75 -7.05
N MET A 198 -29.94 45.48 -6.81
CA MET A 198 -28.60 45.08 -7.28
C MET A 198 -28.12 43.79 -6.62
N GLU A 199 -28.22 43.68 -5.30
CA GLU A 199 -27.86 42.46 -4.57
C GLU A 199 -28.71 41.26 -5.01
N LEU A 200 -30.00 41.46 -5.23
CA LEU A 200 -30.91 40.42 -5.69
C LEU A 200 -30.58 39.99 -7.13
N GLN A 201 -30.22 40.93 -8.01
CA GLN A 201 -29.74 40.60 -9.36
C GLN A 201 -28.40 39.86 -9.35
N GLU A 202 -27.47 40.24 -8.48
CA GLU A 202 -26.18 39.54 -8.33
C GLU A 202 -26.38 38.13 -7.79
N LEU A 203 -27.23 37.96 -6.77
CA LEU A 203 -27.61 36.65 -6.26
C LEU A 203 -28.30 35.80 -7.32
N SER A 204 -29.21 36.37 -8.11
CA SER A 204 -29.86 35.67 -9.23
C SER A 204 -28.84 35.21 -10.28
N ARG A 205 -27.91 36.08 -10.68
CA ARG A 205 -26.83 35.72 -11.62
C ARG A 205 -25.91 34.64 -11.07
N ASN A 206 -25.61 34.69 -9.78
CA ASN A 206 -24.78 33.66 -9.13
C ASN A 206 -25.54 32.32 -9.06
N LEU A 207 -26.84 32.34 -8.76
CA LEU A 207 -27.67 31.14 -8.79
C LEU A 207 -27.76 30.53 -10.19
N GLU A 208 -27.95 31.33 -11.23
CA GLU A 208 -27.93 30.87 -12.63
C GLU A 208 -26.58 30.24 -13.00
N ARG A 209 -25.47 30.88 -12.62
CA ARG A 209 -24.12 30.32 -12.83
C ARG A 209 -23.94 28.99 -12.10
N HIS A 210 -24.35 28.89 -10.84
CA HIS A 210 -24.26 27.64 -10.10
C HIS A 210 -25.17 26.55 -10.69
N SER A 211 -26.38 26.90 -11.14
CA SER A 211 -27.30 25.97 -11.80
C SER A 211 -26.68 25.40 -13.08
N THR A 212 -26.13 26.26 -13.94
CA THR A 212 -25.49 25.81 -15.19
C THR A 212 -24.22 24.99 -14.96
N LEU A 213 -23.46 25.27 -13.89
CA LEU A 213 -22.32 24.44 -13.49
C LEU A 213 -22.78 23.07 -13.02
N LEU A 214 -23.80 23.01 -12.16
CA LEU A 214 -24.38 21.76 -11.66
C LEU A 214 -24.96 20.92 -12.80
N GLU A 215 -25.64 21.53 -13.78
CA GLU A 215 -26.14 20.83 -14.96
C GLU A 215 -25.00 20.20 -15.77
N LYS A 216 -23.90 20.93 -15.99
CA LYS A 216 -22.71 20.40 -16.69
C LYS A 216 -22.05 19.27 -15.92
N GLU A 217 -21.92 19.40 -14.61
CA GLU A 217 -21.37 18.34 -13.75
C GLU A 217 -22.28 17.10 -13.77
N LEU A 218 -23.59 17.29 -13.73
CA LEU A 218 -24.58 16.23 -13.81
C LEU A 218 -24.52 15.49 -15.15
N ASP A 219 -24.40 16.21 -16.27
CA ASP A 219 -24.22 15.59 -17.58
C ASP A 219 -22.88 14.87 -17.72
N SER A 220 -21.80 15.40 -17.15
CA SER A 220 -20.50 14.74 -17.08
C SER A 220 -20.57 13.44 -16.27
N ASN A 221 -21.27 13.47 -15.14
CA ASN A 221 -21.49 12.29 -14.30
C ASN A 221 -22.37 11.25 -15.01
N ARG A 222 -23.42 11.67 -15.72
CA ARG A 222 -24.23 10.76 -16.55
C ARG A 222 -23.40 10.02 -17.59
N LYS A 223 -22.53 10.72 -18.33
CA LYS A 223 -21.60 10.11 -19.29
C LYS A 223 -20.64 9.13 -18.62
N SER A 224 -20.15 9.48 -17.43
CA SER A 224 -19.27 8.61 -16.65
C SER A 224 -19.99 7.32 -16.23
N VAL A 225 -21.25 7.42 -15.81
CA VAL A 225 -22.09 6.26 -15.48
C VAL A 225 -22.36 5.39 -16.71
N GLU A 226 -22.64 5.99 -17.87
CA GLU A 226 -22.81 5.23 -19.12
C GLU A 226 -21.55 4.45 -19.51
N MET A 227 -20.38 5.06 -19.39
CA MET A 227 -19.11 4.36 -19.63
C MET A 227 -18.88 3.20 -18.65
N LEU A 228 -19.21 3.40 -17.37
CA LEU A 228 -19.11 2.33 -16.36
C LEU A 228 -20.08 1.18 -16.65
N LEU A 229 -21.30 1.47 -17.07
CA LEU A 229 -22.28 0.44 -17.47
C LEU A 229 -21.82 -0.34 -18.71
N ALA A 230 -21.23 0.34 -19.70
CA ALA A 230 -20.65 -0.34 -20.87
C ALA A 230 -19.48 -1.25 -20.49
N SER A 231 -18.58 -0.77 -19.62
CA SER A 231 -17.48 -1.58 -19.09
C SER A 231 -17.98 -2.78 -18.29
N GLN A 232 -19.05 -2.62 -17.51
CA GLN A 232 -19.66 -3.71 -16.75
C GLN A 232 -20.23 -4.78 -17.69
N GLN A 233 -20.93 -4.38 -18.75
CA GLN A 233 -21.45 -5.32 -19.75
C GLN A 233 -20.32 -6.09 -20.46
N GLU A 234 -19.20 -5.43 -20.77
CA GLU A 234 -18.04 -6.09 -21.36
C GLU A 234 -17.44 -7.13 -20.41
N LEU A 235 -17.29 -6.78 -19.13
CA LEU A 235 -16.79 -7.70 -18.11
C LEU A 235 -17.72 -8.90 -17.93
N ASP A 236 -19.03 -8.69 -17.90
CA ASP A 236 -20.03 -9.77 -17.84
C ASP A 236 -19.92 -10.70 -19.05
N GLY A 237 -19.69 -10.13 -20.25
CA GLY A 237 -19.42 -10.90 -21.46
C GLY A 237 -18.16 -11.77 -21.35
N ARG A 238 -17.07 -11.21 -20.80
CA ARG A 238 -15.82 -11.95 -20.57
C ARG A 238 -16.00 -13.06 -19.55
N ILE A 239 -16.75 -12.82 -18.46
CA ILE A 239 -17.07 -13.84 -17.45
C ILE A 239 -17.77 -15.03 -18.11
N LYS A 240 -18.84 -14.79 -18.87
CA LYS A 240 -19.57 -15.86 -19.58
C LYS A 240 -18.66 -16.66 -20.52
N ALA A 241 -17.80 -15.98 -21.29
CA ALA A 241 -16.85 -16.66 -22.17
C ALA A 241 -15.85 -17.54 -21.39
N THR A 242 -15.39 -17.10 -20.22
CA THR A 242 -14.52 -17.93 -19.36
C THR A 242 -15.25 -19.11 -18.73
N GLU A 243 -16.51 -18.95 -18.35
CA GLU A 243 -17.37 -20.05 -17.87
C GLU A 243 -17.60 -21.10 -18.95
N GLU A 244 -17.81 -20.68 -20.20
CA GLU A 244 -17.93 -21.60 -21.34
C GLU A 244 -16.62 -22.36 -21.60
N LEU A 245 -15.47 -21.67 -21.59
CA LEU A 245 -14.16 -22.31 -21.76
C LEU A 245 -13.86 -23.30 -20.63
N THR A 246 -14.18 -22.96 -19.39
CA THR A 246 -13.98 -23.87 -18.24
C THR A 246 -14.91 -25.07 -18.33
N SER A 247 -16.16 -24.90 -18.76
CA SER A 247 -17.08 -26.02 -19.04
C SER A 247 -16.55 -26.94 -20.13
N GLN A 248 -16.04 -26.40 -21.24
CA GLN A 248 -15.42 -27.18 -22.31
C GLN A 248 -14.17 -27.92 -21.83
N PHE A 249 -13.32 -27.26 -21.05
CA PHE A 249 -12.15 -27.88 -20.44
C PHE A 249 -12.53 -29.05 -19.54
N MET A 250 -13.52 -28.87 -18.66
CA MET A 250 -13.99 -29.93 -17.76
C MET A 250 -14.55 -31.13 -18.53
N LYS A 251 -15.30 -30.90 -19.62
CA LYS A 251 -15.77 -31.98 -20.49
C LYS A 251 -14.61 -32.76 -21.11
N LYS A 252 -13.62 -32.07 -21.68
CA LYS A 252 -12.43 -32.72 -22.26
C LYS A 252 -11.60 -33.45 -21.20
N ALA A 253 -11.46 -32.87 -20.00
CA ALA A 253 -10.75 -33.53 -18.90
C ALA A 253 -11.44 -34.83 -18.49
N LEU A 254 -12.78 -34.86 -18.42
CA LEU A 254 -13.55 -36.07 -18.15
C LEU A 254 -13.41 -37.11 -19.26
N GLU A 255 -13.42 -36.70 -20.53
CA GLU A 255 -13.18 -37.58 -21.67
C GLU A 255 -11.79 -38.24 -21.60
N VAL A 256 -10.74 -37.45 -21.30
CA VAL A 256 -9.37 -37.97 -21.13
C VAL A 256 -9.30 -38.96 -19.97
N ILE A 257 -9.92 -38.65 -18.83
CA ILE A 257 -9.98 -39.57 -17.68
C ILE A 257 -10.65 -40.89 -18.08
N LEU A 258 -11.72 -40.83 -18.88
CA LEU A 258 -12.45 -42.02 -19.32
C LEU A 258 -11.61 -42.84 -20.31
N MET A 259 -10.88 -42.20 -21.22
CA MET A 259 -9.95 -42.88 -22.14
C MET A 259 -8.79 -43.54 -21.38
N LEU A 260 -8.18 -42.86 -20.42
CA LEU A 260 -7.12 -43.43 -19.58
C LEU A 260 -7.62 -44.62 -18.75
N LYS A 261 -8.87 -44.58 -18.26
CA LYS A 261 -9.49 -45.74 -17.59
C LYS A 261 -9.64 -46.92 -18.54
N LYS A 262 -10.09 -46.69 -19.78
CA LYS A 262 -10.19 -47.75 -20.81
C LYS A 262 -8.82 -48.34 -21.14
N GLU A 263 -7.80 -47.50 -21.34
CA GLU A 263 -6.43 -47.96 -21.62
C GLU A 263 -5.86 -48.78 -20.46
N ARG A 264 -6.06 -48.33 -19.22
CA ARG A 264 -5.68 -49.09 -18.02
C ARG A 264 -6.37 -50.44 -17.98
N ASP A 265 -7.67 -50.50 -18.24
CA ASP A 265 -8.44 -51.74 -18.19
C ASP A 265 -8.05 -52.70 -19.33
N TYR A 266 -7.71 -52.15 -20.50
CA TYR A 266 -7.14 -52.92 -21.61
C TYR A 266 -5.76 -53.49 -21.29
N ALA A 267 -4.86 -52.68 -20.71
CA ALA A 267 -3.54 -53.14 -20.27
C ALA A 267 -3.64 -54.25 -19.22
N LYS A 268 -4.56 -54.13 -18.25
CA LYS A 268 -4.85 -55.19 -17.27
C LYS A 268 -5.31 -56.48 -17.94
N LYS A 269 -6.17 -56.38 -18.96
CA LYS A 269 -6.62 -57.56 -19.71
C LYS A 269 -5.46 -58.25 -20.41
N ILE A 270 -4.60 -57.50 -21.11
CA ILE A 270 -3.40 -58.05 -21.77
C ILE A 270 -2.50 -58.76 -20.75
N VAL A 271 -2.26 -58.16 -19.58
CA VAL A 271 -1.43 -58.78 -18.54
C VAL A 271 -2.03 -60.11 -18.09
N LEU A 272 -3.35 -60.16 -17.84
CA LEU A 272 -4.03 -61.40 -17.47
C LEU A 272 -3.98 -62.46 -18.58
N ASP A 273 -4.10 -62.05 -19.85
CA ASP A 273 -3.99 -62.96 -21.00
C ASP A 273 -2.57 -63.54 -21.10
N ILE A 274 -1.52 -62.72 -20.93
CA ILE A 274 -0.12 -63.16 -20.90
C ILE A 274 0.14 -64.09 -19.70
N GLU A 275 -0.36 -63.76 -18.51
CA GLU A 275 -0.26 -64.61 -17.33
C GLU A 275 -0.93 -65.97 -17.56
N HIS A 276 -2.09 -65.97 -18.25
CA HIS A 276 -2.78 -67.20 -18.60
C HIS A 276 -1.99 -68.06 -19.59
N GLU A 277 -1.51 -67.46 -20.68
CA GLU A 277 -0.69 -68.15 -21.69
C GLU A 277 0.60 -68.71 -21.09
N THR A 278 1.31 -67.91 -20.28
CA THR A 278 2.54 -68.35 -19.60
C THR A 278 2.27 -69.49 -18.62
N LEU A 279 1.15 -69.49 -17.91
CA LEU A 279 0.74 -70.61 -17.07
C LEU A 279 0.41 -71.87 -17.89
N GLN A 280 -0.24 -71.73 -19.04
CA GLN A 280 -0.50 -72.86 -19.95
C GLN A 280 0.80 -73.44 -20.53
N LEU A 281 1.72 -72.59 -20.99
CA LEU A 281 3.05 -72.98 -21.45
C LEU A 281 3.83 -73.69 -20.33
N ARG A 282 3.81 -73.16 -19.10
CA ARG A 282 4.45 -73.82 -17.97
C ARG A 282 3.88 -75.22 -17.71
N ARG A 283 2.55 -75.38 -17.78
CA ARG A 283 1.89 -76.68 -17.60
C ARG A 283 2.25 -77.67 -18.70
N THR A 284 2.28 -77.24 -19.96
CA THR A 284 2.69 -78.09 -21.10
C THR A 284 4.14 -78.53 -20.96
N TYR A 285 5.07 -77.60 -20.69
CA TYR A 285 6.47 -77.95 -20.42
C TYR A 285 6.64 -78.89 -19.23
N SER A 286 5.94 -78.65 -18.11
CA SER A 286 6.02 -79.56 -16.95
C SER A 286 5.48 -80.96 -17.28
N LYS A 287 4.45 -81.05 -18.12
CA LYS A 287 3.90 -82.34 -18.55
C LYS A 287 4.86 -83.06 -19.48
N GLU A 288 5.40 -82.39 -20.50
CA GLU A 288 6.39 -82.96 -21.42
C GLU A 288 7.66 -83.41 -20.69
N LEU A 289 8.12 -82.65 -19.70
CA LEU A 289 9.26 -83.03 -18.87
C LEU A 289 8.97 -84.32 -18.07
N LEU A 290 7.77 -84.42 -17.50
CA LEU A 290 7.35 -85.60 -16.75
C LEU A 290 7.20 -86.83 -17.66
N ASP A 291 6.65 -86.64 -18.86
CA ASP A 291 6.53 -87.69 -19.87
C ASP A 291 7.93 -88.17 -20.32
N LEU A 292 8.88 -87.26 -20.55
CA LEU A 292 10.28 -87.61 -20.86
C LEU A 292 10.99 -88.33 -19.71
N GLU A 293 10.76 -87.92 -18.46
CA GLU A 293 11.29 -88.64 -17.29
C GLU A 293 10.72 -90.07 -17.21
N HIS A 294 9.43 -90.23 -17.50
CA HIS A 294 8.78 -91.53 -17.54
C HIS A 294 9.32 -92.41 -18.68
N GLU A 295 9.45 -91.86 -19.89
CA GLU A 295 10.05 -92.55 -21.03
C GLU A 295 11.50 -92.96 -20.76
N LYS A 296 12.29 -92.07 -20.14
CA LYS A 296 13.67 -92.36 -19.74
C LYS A 296 13.73 -93.52 -18.75
N GLU A 297 12.87 -93.54 -17.75
CA GLU A 297 12.83 -94.63 -16.76
C GLU A 297 12.36 -95.94 -17.39
N ASN A 298 11.37 -95.89 -18.30
CA ASN A 298 10.92 -97.05 -19.08
C ASN A 298 12.05 -97.59 -19.97
N ALA A 299 12.75 -96.74 -20.71
CA ALA A 299 13.89 -97.15 -21.54
C ALA A 299 15.04 -97.76 -20.68
N LYS A 300 15.30 -97.19 -19.51
CA LYS A 300 16.30 -97.70 -18.56
C LYS A 300 15.91 -99.07 -18.01
N THR A 301 14.65 -99.26 -17.62
CA THR A 301 14.16 -100.55 -17.12
C THR A 301 14.13 -101.61 -18.22
N GLU A 302 13.76 -101.25 -19.45
CA GLU A 302 13.86 -102.15 -20.61
C GLU A 302 15.30 -102.57 -20.91
N ALA A 303 16.23 -101.61 -20.95
CA ALA A 303 17.65 -101.88 -21.17
C ALA A 303 18.20 -102.78 -20.06
N PHE A 304 17.88 -102.47 -18.80
CA PHE A 304 18.25 -103.30 -17.65
C PHE A 304 17.71 -104.73 -17.79
N ASN A 305 16.45 -104.89 -18.17
CA ASN A 305 15.84 -106.20 -18.38
C ASN A 305 16.50 -106.97 -19.55
N LYS A 306 16.85 -106.30 -20.65
CA LYS A 306 17.59 -106.90 -21.78
C LYS A 306 18.97 -107.37 -21.34
N PHE A 307 19.74 -106.52 -20.65
CA PHE A 307 21.05 -106.89 -20.11
C PHE A 307 20.95 -108.03 -19.10
N LYS A 308 19.97 -107.99 -18.19
CA LYS A 308 19.73 -109.06 -17.22
C LYS A 308 19.45 -110.40 -17.91
N LYS A 309 18.59 -110.41 -18.95
CA LYS A 309 18.33 -111.63 -19.76
C LYS A 309 19.59 -112.13 -20.45
N SER A 310 20.34 -111.24 -21.11
CA SER A 310 21.59 -111.60 -21.79
C SER A 310 22.65 -112.15 -20.82
N ILE A 311 22.76 -111.58 -19.62
CA ILE A 311 23.65 -112.11 -18.56
C ILE A 311 23.24 -113.52 -18.17
N VAL A 312 21.94 -113.77 -17.95
CA VAL A 312 21.43 -115.09 -17.59
C VAL A 312 21.67 -116.12 -18.70
N GLU A 313 21.45 -115.74 -19.96
CA GLU A 313 21.76 -116.57 -21.13
C GLU A 313 23.26 -116.88 -21.21
N MET A 314 24.12 -115.87 -21.06
CA MET A 314 25.58 -116.09 -21.04
C MET A 314 26.05 -116.93 -19.86
N GLN A 315 25.42 -116.80 -18.69
CA GLN A 315 25.69 -117.65 -17.52
C GLN A 315 25.34 -119.11 -17.83
N LYS A 316 24.17 -119.36 -18.43
CA LYS A 316 23.75 -120.69 -18.85
C LYS A 316 24.68 -121.30 -19.91
N ASP A 317 25.05 -120.53 -20.93
CA ASP A 317 26.02 -120.95 -21.95
C ASP A 317 27.38 -121.30 -21.34
N LEU A 318 27.80 -120.54 -20.31
CA LEU A 318 29.05 -120.79 -19.59
C LEU A 318 28.94 -122.07 -18.74
N GLU A 319 27.81 -122.32 -18.08
CA GLU A 319 27.53 -123.58 -17.39
C GLU A 319 27.55 -124.78 -18.34
N GLU A 320 26.92 -124.67 -19.50
CA GLU A 320 26.95 -125.69 -20.54
C GLU A 320 28.38 -125.94 -21.04
N LYS A 321 29.14 -124.89 -21.37
CA LYS A 321 30.55 -125.03 -21.79
C LYS A 321 31.44 -125.59 -20.68
N THR A 322 31.23 -125.21 -19.42
CA THR A 322 32.01 -125.75 -18.30
C THR A 322 31.68 -127.22 -18.02
N SER A 323 30.42 -127.64 -18.16
CA SER A 323 30.04 -129.06 -18.10
C SER A 323 30.63 -129.88 -19.25
N LEU A 324 30.60 -129.36 -20.48
CA LEU A 324 31.29 -129.96 -21.63
C LEU A 324 32.79 -130.09 -21.38
N LEU A 325 33.44 -129.06 -20.83
CA LEU A 325 34.85 -129.12 -20.45
C LEU A 325 35.12 -130.17 -19.37
N LYS A 326 34.23 -130.35 -18.39
CA LYS A 326 34.34 -131.42 -17.39
C LYS A 326 34.26 -132.79 -18.07
N HIS A 327 33.30 -133.02 -18.95
CA HIS A 327 33.20 -134.27 -19.70
C HIS A 327 34.41 -134.52 -20.61
N LEU A 328 34.91 -133.50 -21.30
CA LEU A 328 36.15 -133.63 -22.08
C LEU A 328 37.35 -133.96 -21.20
N ARG A 329 37.47 -133.35 -20.01
CA ARG A 329 38.51 -133.69 -19.03
C ARG A 329 38.37 -135.12 -18.52
N GLU A 330 37.16 -135.58 -18.24
CA GLU A 330 36.87 -136.96 -17.84
C GLU A 330 37.29 -137.94 -18.95
N ILE A 331 36.88 -137.72 -20.19
CA ILE A 331 37.27 -138.52 -21.36
C ILE A 331 38.78 -138.51 -21.54
N LEU A 332 39.44 -137.35 -21.42
CA LEU A 332 40.90 -137.27 -21.47
C LEU A 332 41.54 -138.10 -20.37
N SER A 333 41.05 -138.00 -19.13
CA SER A 333 41.57 -138.81 -18.01
C SER A 333 41.35 -140.32 -18.23
N GLU A 334 40.23 -140.73 -18.83
CA GLU A 334 39.98 -142.13 -19.19
C GLU A 334 40.91 -142.60 -20.31
N LYS A 335 41.16 -141.74 -21.30
CA LYS A 335 42.09 -142.01 -22.41
C LYS A 335 43.52 -142.07 -21.90
N GLU A 336 43.94 -141.17 -21.01
CA GLU A 336 45.22 -141.19 -20.33
C GLU A 336 45.38 -142.48 -19.51
N LYS A 337 44.37 -142.88 -18.73
CA LYS A 337 44.35 -144.17 -18.02
C LYS A 337 44.42 -145.36 -18.98
N LYS A 338 43.74 -145.32 -20.12
CA LYS A 338 43.85 -146.36 -21.16
C LYS A 338 45.24 -146.38 -21.81
N ILE A 339 45.85 -145.21 -22.05
CA ILE A 339 47.21 -145.09 -22.58
C ILE A 339 48.23 -145.63 -21.56
N GLN A 340 48.09 -145.30 -20.28
CA GLN A 340 48.90 -145.87 -19.20
C GLN A 340 48.78 -147.40 -19.14
N LYS A 341 47.55 -147.96 -19.16
CA LYS A 341 47.33 -149.42 -19.24
C LYS A 341 47.93 -150.05 -20.50
N LEU A 342 47.89 -149.35 -21.63
CA LEU A 342 48.52 -149.79 -22.89
C LEU A 342 50.06 -149.69 -22.86
N GLN A 343 50.62 -148.75 -22.09
CA GLN A 343 52.05 -148.65 -21.83
C GLN A 343 52.53 -149.74 -20.86
N GLU A 344 51.74 -150.09 -19.83
CA GLU A 344 52.00 -151.19 -18.90
C GLU A 344 51.93 -152.58 -19.56
N THR A 345 51.02 -152.75 -20.53
CA THR A 345 50.94 -153.99 -21.35
C THR A 345 52.03 -154.06 -22.42
N LYS A 346 52.55 -152.91 -22.91
CA LYS A 346 53.74 -152.87 -23.79
C LYS A 346 55.07 -153.02 -23.03
N SER A 347 55.14 -152.66 -21.75
CA SER A 347 56.35 -152.78 -20.92
C SER A 347 56.58 -154.21 -20.39
N THR A 348 55.54 -155.03 -20.28
CA THR A 348 55.64 -156.44 -19.85
C THR A 348 55.87 -157.43 -21.01
N GLY A 349 55.70 -157.00 -22.27
CA GLY A 349 55.92 -157.83 -23.48
C GLY A 349 57.34 -157.80 -24.09
N LYS A 350 58.29 -157.02 -23.54
CA LYS A 350 59.61 -156.76 -24.17
C LYS A 350 60.85 -157.37 -23.50
N LYS A 351 60.73 -158.33 -22.57
CA LYS A 351 61.89 -159.04 -21.97
C LYS A 351 61.98 -160.56 -22.21
N LYS A 352 61.37 -161.08 -23.29
CA LYS A 352 61.64 -162.44 -23.82
C LYS A 352 61.94 -162.37 -25.32
N LYS A 353 63.16 -161.93 -25.69
CA LYS A 353 63.94 -162.35 -26.88
C LYS A 353 65.21 -161.50 -26.99
N ASN A 354 66.28 -161.95 -26.33
CA ASN A 354 67.62 -162.09 -26.92
C ASN A 354 68.50 -162.93 -25.96
N LYS A 355 68.92 -164.10 -26.46
CA LYS A 355 69.97 -164.97 -25.91
C LYS A 355 71.31 -164.52 -26.53
N LYS A 356 72.31 -164.23 -25.71
CA LYS A 356 73.72 -164.66 -25.81
C LYS A 356 74.50 -164.06 -24.65
#